data_AF-A0AAF0PR57-F1
#
_entry.id   AF-A0AAF0PR57-F1
#
_cell.length_a   1.000
_cell.length_b   1.000
_cell.length_c   1.000
_cell.angle_alpha   90.00
_cell.angle_beta   90.00
_cell.angle_gamma   90.00
#
_symmetry.space_group_name_H-M   'P 1'
#
loop_
_entity.id
_entity.type
_entity.pdbx_description
1 polymer ?
#
loop_
_entity_poly.entity_id
_entity_poly.type
_entity_poly.pdbx_seq_one_letter_code
_entity_poly.pdbx_strand_id
1 'polypeptide(L)'
;MEELRRLVPDVVQTITHGVKFVSSNDRLSLLFRVIGFGATRIVVPWNFPKGCGPAFLTQFMTNDSSAYDEYHCLKHLNNLAIFYNDHLQQAILR
;
A
#
# COMPACT_ATOMS: atom_id res chain seq x y z
N MET A 1 12.99 7.56 0.43
CA MET A 1 12.16 6.34 0.52
C MET A 1 11.85 5.93 1.95
N GLU A 2 12.76 6.14 2.91
CA GLU A 2 12.53 5.81 4.33
C GLU A 2 11.34 6.55 4.94
N GLU A 3 11.18 7.84 4.64
CA GLU A 3 10.01 8.63 5.06
C GLU A 3 8.70 8.00 4.59
N LEU A 4 8.66 7.54 3.34
CA LEU A 4 7.47 6.91 2.78
C LEU A 4 7.20 5.54 3.41
N ARG A 5 8.25 4.79 3.81
CA ARG A 5 8.10 3.53 4.57
C ARG A 5 7.50 3.77 5.94
N ARG A 6 7.85 4.88 6.62
CA ARG A 6 7.28 5.24 7.93
C ARG A 6 5.78 5.55 7.89
N LEU A 7 5.28 5.99 6.74
CA LEU A 7 3.85 6.26 6.53
C LEU A 7 3.04 5.01 6.22
N VAL A 8 3.67 3.90 5.82
CA VAL A 8 2.96 2.68 5.42
C VAL A 8 2.04 2.13 6.52
N PRO A 9 2.46 2.02 7.79
CA PRO A 9 1.58 1.52 8.85
C PRO A 9 0.30 2.34 9.00
N ASP A 10 0.42 3.68 9.03
CA ASP A 10 -0.71 4.59 9.19
C ASP A 10 -1.68 4.52 8.00
N VAL A 11 -1.14 4.47 6.79
CA VAL A 11 -1.95 4.32 5.56
C VAL A 11 -2.67 2.98 5.55
N VAL A 12 -1.97 1.89 5.86
CA VAL A 12 -2.56 0.54 5.90
C VAL A 12 -3.62 0.45 7.01
N GLN A 13 -3.38 1.04 8.18
CA GLN A 13 -4.36 1.10 9.26
C GLN A 13 -5.61 1.87 8.86
N THR A 14 -5.44 3.00 8.16
CA THR A 14 -6.56 3.80 7.65
C THR A 14 -7.43 3.00 6.69
N ILE A 15 -6.82 2.28 5.74
CA ILE A 15 -7.53 1.39 4.81
C ILE A 15 -8.25 0.29 5.58
N THR A 16 -7.53 -0.38 6.48
CA THR A 16 -8.04 -1.49 7.29
C THR A 16 -9.24 -1.08 8.14
N HIS A 17 -9.19 0.11 8.74
CA HIS A 17 -10.28 0.65 9.55
C HIS A 17 -11.56 0.86 8.73
N GLY A 18 -11.44 1.36 7.50
CA GLY A 18 -12.56 1.55 6.59
C GLY A 18 -13.20 0.25 6.09
N VAL A 19 -12.40 -0.82 5.93
CA VAL A 19 -12.84 -2.06 5.26
C VAL A 19 -13.10 -3.25 6.18
N LYS A 20 -12.41 -3.36 7.33
CA LYS A 20 -12.62 -4.51 8.23
C LYS A 20 -14.03 -4.50 8.79
N PHE A 21 -14.55 -5.68 9.08
CA PHE A 21 -15.79 -5.88 9.83
C PHE A 21 -15.41 -6.24 11.27
N VAL A 22 -15.17 -5.24 12.12
CA VAL A 22 -14.88 -5.46 13.55
C VAL A 22 -16.22 -5.54 14.28
N SER A 23 -16.40 -6.65 15.00
CA SER A 23 -17.55 -6.99 15.82
C SER A 23 -18.00 -5.83 16.71
N SER A 24 -19.20 -5.32 16.43
CA SER A 24 -20.28 -4.74 17.25
C SER A 24 -20.03 -3.92 18.54
N ASN A 25 -18.84 -3.91 19.12
CA ASN A 25 -18.57 -3.27 20.42
C ASN A 25 -17.93 -1.88 20.31
N ASP A 26 -17.46 -1.49 19.12
CA ASP A 26 -16.82 -0.20 18.89
C ASP A 26 -17.80 0.76 18.19
N ARG A 27 -18.71 1.36 18.98
CA ARG A 27 -19.83 2.17 18.46
C ARG A 27 -19.42 3.53 17.87
N LEU A 28 -18.21 4.02 18.16
CA LEU A 28 -17.77 5.34 17.69
C LEU A 28 -17.20 5.34 16.26
N SER A 29 -16.79 4.18 15.70
CA SER A 29 -16.08 4.15 14.42
C SER A 29 -16.95 3.83 13.20
N LEU A 30 -18.22 3.48 13.40
CA LEU A 30 -19.11 3.00 12.34
C LEU A 30 -19.38 4.03 11.24
N LEU A 31 -19.30 5.34 11.53
CA LEU A 31 -19.63 6.40 10.57
C LEU A 31 -18.62 6.50 9.40
N PHE A 32 -17.37 6.09 9.58
CA PHE A 32 -16.33 6.14 8.54
C PHE A 32 -16.16 4.81 7.78
N ARG A 33 -17.00 3.82 8.05
CA ARG A 33 -16.86 2.48 7.45
C ARG A 33 -17.78 2.39 6.26
N VAL A 34 -17.23 2.02 5.11
CA VAL A 34 -18.00 1.86 3.85
C VAL A 34 -19.14 0.83 4.00
N ILE A 35 -19.02 -0.12 4.92
CA ILE A 35 -20.08 -1.08 5.27
C ILE A 35 -21.29 -0.37 5.91
N GLY A 36 -21.07 0.64 6.74
CA GLY A 36 -22.14 1.44 7.35
C GLY A 36 -22.98 2.19 6.31
N PHE A 37 -22.41 2.46 5.13
CA PHE A 37 -23.10 3.03 3.97
C PHE A 37 -23.73 1.98 3.04
N GLY A 38 -23.79 0.72 3.45
CA GLY A 38 -24.43 -0.36 2.67
C GLY A 38 -23.52 -1.05 1.66
N ALA A 39 -22.19 -0.87 1.72
CA ALA A 39 -21.27 -1.62 0.88
C ALA A 39 -21.29 -3.11 1.25
N THR A 40 -21.61 -3.97 0.28
CA THR A 40 -21.71 -5.43 0.45
C THR A 40 -20.45 -6.18 -0.03
N ARG A 41 -19.67 -5.55 -0.91
CA ARG A 41 -18.39 -6.06 -1.42
C ARG A 41 -17.39 -4.92 -1.52
N ILE A 42 -16.18 -5.16 -1.05
CA ILE A 42 -15.09 -4.18 -1.06
C ILE A 42 -13.89 -4.83 -1.76
N VAL A 43 -13.34 -4.15 -2.75
CA VAL A 43 -12.09 -4.55 -3.42
C VAL A 43 -11.02 -3.55 -2.99
N VAL A 44 -9.95 -4.04 -2.38
CA VAL A 44 -8.80 -3.22 -2.01
C VAL A 44 -7.71 -3.42 -3.06
N PRO A 45 -7.35 -2.38 -3.83
CA PRO A 45 -6.33 -2.51 -4.86
C PRO A 45 -4.93 -2.67 -4.27
N TRP A 46 -4.13 -3.47 -4.96
CA TRP A 46 -2.72 -3.72 -4.64
C TRP A 46 -1.81 -2.67 -5.28
N ASN A 47 -0.69 -2.32 -4.65
CA ASN A 47 0.26 -1.40 -5.25
C ASN A 47 1.21 -2.18 -6.18
N PHE A 48 1.17 -1.95 -7.47
CA PHE A 48 2.03 -2.68 -8.41
C PHE A 48 3.48 -2.18 -8.37
N PRO A 49 4.48 -3.02 -8.74
CA PRO A 49 5.88 -2.59 -8.83
C PRO A 49 6.04 -1.45 -9.85
N LYS A 50 6.34 -0.24 -9.37
CA LYS A 50 6.42 0.97 -10.21
C LYS A 50 7.79 1.21 -10.84
N GLY A 51 8.81 0.47 -10.41
CA GLY A 51 10.21 0.70 -10.78
C GLY A 51 10.51 0.54 -12.27
N CYS A 52 9.64 -0.13 -13.03
CA CYS A 52 9.77 -0.29 -14.48
C CYS A 52 8.96 0.75 -15.30
N GLY A 53 8.16 1.59 -14.64
CA GLY A 53 7.32 2.56 -15.34
C GLY A 53 8.17 3.65 -15.99
N PRO A 54 7.98 3.98 -17.29
CA PRO A 54 8.79 4.98 -17.99
C PRO A 54 8.86 6.34 -17.27
N ALA A 55 7.74 6.80 -16.70
CA ALA A 55 7.70 8.04 -15.93
C ALA A 55 8.59 7.99 -14.67
N PHE A 56 8.57 6.87 -13.95
CA PHE A 56 9.39 6.69 -12.74
C PHE A 56 10.87 6.51 -13.09
N LEU A 57 11.17 5.77 -14.17
CA LEU A 57 12.54 5.61 -14.67
C LEU A 57 13.15 6.94 -15.07
N THR A 58 12.40 7.80 -15.77
CA THR A 58 12.86 9.13 -16.16
C THR A 58 13.03 10.05 -14.96
N GLN A 59 12.08 10.05 -14.02
CA GLN A 59 12.10 10.96 -12.87
C GLN A 59 13.18 10.59 -11.84
N PHE A 60 13.43 9.30 -11.63
CA PHE A 60 14.35 8.78 -10.60
C PHE A 60 15.59 8.13 -11.22
N MET A 61 15.97 8.55 -12.44
CA MET A 61 17.16 8.07 -13.12
C MET A 61 18.43 8.38 -12.31
N THR A 62 19.37 7.44 -12.25
CA THR A 62 20.66 7.60 -11.59
C THR A 62 21.76 6.90 -12.38
N ASN A 63 23.00 7.37 -12.23
CA ASN A 63 24.18 6.72 -12.81
C ASN A 63 24.65 5.49 -12.00
N ASP A 64 24.07 5.29 -10.82
CA ASP A 64 24.34 4.12 -9.99
C ASP A 64 23.66 2.87 -10.56
N SER A 65 24.44 2.02 -11.23
CA SER A 65 23.95 0.75 -11.79
C SER A 65 23.41 -0.19 -10.70
N SER A 66 23.85 -0.03 -9.45
CA SER A 66 23.36 -0.84 -8.33
C SER A 66 21.95 -0.45 -7.88
N ALA A 67 21.40 0.68 -8.35
CA ALA A 67 20.01 1.06 -8.09
C ALA A 67 18.99 0.22 -8.89
N TYR A 68 19.45 -0.44 -9.96
CA TYR A 68 18.63 -1.17 -10.90
C TYR A 68 18.72 -2.69 -10.69
N ASP A 69 17.65 -3.41 -11.02
CA ASP A 69 17.64 -4.87 -11.12
C ASP A 69 18.08 -5.37 -12.51
N GLU A 70 18.01 -6.69 -12.73
CA GLU A 70 18.38 -7.32 -14.01
C GLU A 70 17.53 -6.82 -15.20
N TYR A 71 16.34 -6.28 -14.95
CA TYR A 71 15.43 -5.74 -15.97
C TYR A 71 15.54 -4.23 -16.12
N HIS A 72 16.55 -3.60 -15.51
CA HIS A 72 16.73 -2.14 -15.47
C HIS A 72 15.58 -1.40 -14.78
N CYS A 73 14.92 -2.05 -13.82
CA CYS A 73 13.89 -1.41 -13.00
C CYS A 73 14.48 -0.93 -11.66
N LEU A 74 13.94 0.18 -11.15
CA LEU A 74 14.40 0.77 -9.90
C LEU A 74 14.01 -0.10 -8.70
N LYS A 75 15.00 -0.73 -8.05
CA LYS A 75 14.78 -1.65 -6.93
C LYS A 75 14.08 -1.00 -5.74
N HIS A 76 14.44 0.24 -5.42
CA HIS A 76 13.88 0.93 -4.25
C HIS A 76 12.37 1.19 -4.37
N LEU A 77 11.86 1.48 -5.58
CA LEU A 77 10.42 1.65 -5.81
C LEU A 77 9.68 0.32 -5.74
N ASN A 78 10.26 -0.74 -6.32
CA ASN A 78 9.70 -2.09 -6.25
C ASN A 78 9.63 -2.59 -4.80
N ASN A 79 10.71 -2.41 -4.04
CA ASN A 79 10.79 -2.81 -2.63
C ASN A 79 9.83 -2.04 -1.72
N LEU A 80 9.49 -0.79 -2.05
CA LEU A 80 8.45 -0.06 -1.33
C LEU A 80 7.06 -0.63 -1.63
N ALA A 81 6.78 -0.94 -2.90
CA ALA A 81 5.50 -1.54 -3.27
C ALA A 81 5.31 -2.87 -2.53
N ILE A 82 6.32 -3.75 -2.56
CA ILE A 82 6.32 -5.02 -1.82
C ILE A 82 6.08 -4.79 -0.33
N PHE A 83 6.83 -3.89 0.30
CA PHE A 83 6.68 -3.61 1.74
C PHE A 83 5.28 -3.12 2.12
N TYR A 84 4.72 -2.19 1.34
CA TYR A 84 3.35 -1.70 1.54
C TYR A 84 2.32 -2.82 1.41
N ASN A 85 2.48 -3.64 0.39
CA ASN A 85 1.60 -4.74 0.07
C ASN A 85 1.63 -5.86 1.12
N ASP A 86 2.80 -6.21 1.63
CA ASP A 86 2.95 -7.19 2.71
C ASP A 86 2.22 -6.70 3.98
N HIS A 87 2.36 -5.41 4.31
CA HIS A 87 1.63 -4.80 5.44
C HIS A 87 0.13 -4.82 5.20
N LEU A 88 -0.32 -4.47 3.99
CA LEU A 88 -1.73 -4.47 3.62
C LEU A 88 -2.32 -5.88 3.69
N GLN A 89 -1.62 -6.89 3.19
CA GLN A 89 -2.06 -8.28 3.22
C GLN A 89 -2.15 -8.80 4.66
N GLN A 90 -1.14 -8.53 5.49
CA GLN A 90 -1.17 -8.89 6.91
C GLN A 90 -2.30 -8.20 7.64
N ALA A 91 -2.56 -6.93 7.32
CA ALA A 91 -3.63 -6.18 7.95
C ALA A 91 -5.00 -6.64 7.50
N ILE A 92 -5.22 -7.07 6.25
CA ILE A 92 -6.54 -7.51 5.76
C ILE A 92 -6.84 -8.98 6.09
N LEU A 93 -5.85 -9.87 5.98
CA LEU A 93 -6.05 -11.32 6.14
C LEU A 93 -5.98 -11.82 7.59
N ARG A 94 -5.49 -11.02 8.54
CA ARG A 94 -5.57 -11.30 9.99
C ARG A 94 -6.69 -10.52 10.64
#